data_AF-A0A968JMX2-F1
#
_entry.id   AF-A0A968JMX2-F1
#
_cell.length_a   1.000
_cell.length_b   1.000
_cell.length_c   1.000
_cell.angle_alpha   90.00
_cell.angle_beta   90.00
_cell.angle_gamma   90.00
#
_symmetry.space_group_name_H-M   'P 1'
#
loop_
_entity.id
_entity.type
_entity.pdbx_description
1 polymer ?
#
loop_
_entity_poly.entity_id
_entity_poly.type
_entity_poly.pdbx_seq_one_letter_code
_entity_poly.pdbx_strand_id
1 'polypeptide(L)'
;MEQLRECGLKMTDKVFVSLPGVPFEMIEMLGETIRLLKIRFSLPSIVHHTIVTSGVPESTMADKIASWENALPSSVTLAYLPSPGILKLRLSTSGKNPLDAKQLIENQARELEKLISDNIIGYNEDTLEKAIGDILRGLKATLSTAESCTGGYVGKLITSVPGSSSYYNGGVIAYSMKLNQCSGVPLTIFKNTVL
;
A
#
# COMPACT_ATOMS: atom_id res chain seq x y z
N MET A 1 29.15 -23.89 -8.42
CA MET A 1 29.72 -23.51 -9.73
C MET A 1 28.91 -24.08 -10.89
N GLU A 2 28.27 -25.25 -10.74
CA GLU A 2 27.47 -25.88 -11.80
C GLU A 2 26.08 -25.25 -11.98
N GLN A 3 25.40 -24.87 -10.88
CA GLN A 3 24.13 -24.11 -10.92
C GLN A 3 24.25 -22.67 -11.50
N LEU A 4 25.46 -22.13 -11.63
CA LEU A 4 25.68 -20.77 -12.15
C LEU A 4 25.64 -20.70 -13.69
N ARG A 5 25.75 -21.84 -14.38
CA ARG A 5 25.70 -21.88 -15.85
C ARG A 5 24.28 -21.87 -16.42
N GLU A 6 23.28 -22.36 -15.68
CA GLU A 6 21.88 -22.36 -16.13
C GLU A 6 21.26 -20.94 -16.14
N CYS A 7 21.81 -20.00 -15.37
CA CYS A 7 21.34 -18.60 -15.31
C CYS A 7 22.11 -17.61 -16.19
N GLY A 8 23.05 -18.06 -17.02
CA GLY A 8 23.87 -17.15 -17.84
C GLY A 8 24.69 -16.12 -17.04
N LEU A 9 25.00 -16.42 -15.77
CA LEU A 9 25.75 -15.51 -14.89
C LEU A 9 27.23 -15.50 -15.28
N LYS A 10 27.67 -14.42 -15.93
CA LYS A 10 29.09 -14.18 -16.23
C LYS A 10 29.65 -13.18 -15.23
N MET A 11 30.59 -13.65 -14.42
CA MET A 11 31.19 -12.89 -13.33
C MET A 11 32.58 -12.40 -13.70
N THR A 12 32.72 -11.10 -14.00
CA THR A 12 34.01 -10.37 -14.09
C THR A 12 34.01 -9.21 -13.08
N ASP A 13 34.69 -8.09 -13.34
CA ASP A 13 34.45 -6.83 -12.58
C ASP A 13 33.01 -6.31 -12.75
N LYS A 14 32.35 -6.73 -13.84
CA LYS A 14 30.94 -6.47 -14.10
C LYS A 14 30.16 -7.79 -13.99
N VAL A 15 28.94 -7.71 -13.46
CA VAL A 15 28.03 -8.85 -13.36
C VAL A 15 26.93 -8.69 -14.41
N PHE A 16 26.81 -9.69 -15.28
CA PHE A 16 25.69 -9.81 -16.21
C PHE A 16 24.79 -10.95 -15.75
N VAL A 17 23.48 -10.68 -15.68
CA VAL A 17 22.46 -11.65 -15.29
C VAL A 17 21.45 -11.74 -16.43
N SER A 18 21.16 -12.95 -16.90
CA SER A 18 20.08 -13.21 -17.84
C SER A 18 18.94 -13.89 -17.08
N LEU A 19 17.77 -13.26 -17.06
CA LEU A 19 16.59 -13.77 -16.38
C LEU A 19 15.53 -14.21 -17.40
N PRO A 20 14.66 -15.18 -17.06
CA PRO A 20 13.57 -15.60 -17.93
C PRO A 20 12.56 -14.47 -18.13
N GLY A 21 11.87 -14.49 -19.28
CA GLY A 21 10.86 -13.49 -19.60
C GLY A 21 9.54 -13.65 -18.82
N VAL A 22 9.30 -14.84 -18.25
CA VAL A 22 8.07 -15.14 -17.50
C VAL A 22 8.18 -14.56 -16.08
N PRO A 23 7.27 -13.67 -15.63
CA PRO A 23 7.43 -12.94 -14.38
C PRO A 23 7.60 -13.82 -13.13
N PHE A 24 6.84 -14.93 -13.01
CA PHE A 24 6.93 -15.80 -11.83
C PHE A 24 8.28 -16.53 -11.76
N GLU A 25 8.76 -17.08 -12.88
CA GLU A 25 10.08 -17.70 -12.98
C GLU A 25 11.19 -16.68 -12.70
N MET A 26 11.05 -15.46 -13.23
CA MET A 26 12.00 -14.37 -13.01
C MET A 26 12.11 -14.01 -11.53
N ILE A 27 10.98 -13.86 -10.83
CA ILE A 27 10.94 -13.50 -9.41
C ILE A 27 11.63 -14.58 -8.56
N GLU A 28 11.40 -15.85 -8.86
CA GLU A 28 12.03 -16.98 -8.16
C GLU A 28 13.57 -16.92 -8.29
N MET A 29 14.08 -16.71 -9.52
CA MET A 29 15.52 -16.61 -9.79
C MET A 29 16.16 -15.32 -9.24
N LEU A 30 15.37 -14.27 -9.06
CA LEU A 30 15.86 -12.98 -8.58
C LEU A 30 16.35 -13.05 -7.13
N GLY A 31 15.72 -13.87 -6.29
CA GLY A 31 16.13 -14.04 -4.89
C GLY A 31 17.58 -14.49 -4.75
N GLU A 32 17.95 -15.53 -5.48
CA GLU A 32 19.32 -16.06 -5.48
C GLU A 32 20.31 -15.08 -6.14
N THR A 33 19.90 -14.44 -7.23
CA THR A 33 20.70 -13.40 -7.90
C THR A 33 21.06 -12.26 -6.93
N ILE A 34 20.07 -11.72 -6.20
CA ILE A 34 20.29 -10.65 -5.22
C ILE A 34 21.22 -11.11 -4.10
N ARG A 35 21.07 -12.35 -3.63
CA ARG A 35 21.95 -12.93 -2.60
C ARG A 35 23.41 -12.92 -3.05
N LEU A 36 23.69 -13.36 -4.28
CA LEU A 36 25.04 -13.38 -4.84
C LEU A 36 25.62 -11.96 -4.99
N LEU A 37 24.81 -11.00 -5.41
CA LEU A 37 25.24 -9.59 -5.52
C LEU A 37 25.62 -9.00 -4.16
N LYS A 38 24.85 -9.28 -3.11
CA LYS A 38 25.14 -8.83 -1.73
C LYS A 38 26.45 -9.41 -1.16
N ILE A 39 26.85 -10.62 -1.58
CA ILE A 39 28.13 -11.22 -1.16
C ILE A 39 29.32 -10.51 -1.84
N ARG A 40 29.16 -10.11 -3.10
CA ARG A 40 30.25 -9.57 -3.92
C ARG A 40 30.46 -8.06 -3.75
N PHE A 41 29.38 -7.31 -3.54
CA PHE A 41 29.39 -5.86 -3.51
C PHE A 41 28.95 -5.33 -2.15
N SER A 42 29.61 -4.25 -1.70
CA SER A 42 29.09 -3.45 -0.58
C SER A 42 27.98 -2.55 -1.11
N LEU A 43 26.74 -3.02 -0.99
CA LEU A 43 25.56 -2.29 -1.43
C LEU A 43 25.07 -1.36 -0.32
N PRO A 44 24.63 -0.14 -0.65
CA PRO A 44 23.95 0.71 0.33
C PRO A 44 22.64 0.04 0.77
N SER A 45 22.28 0.22 2.03
CA SER A 45 20.97 -0.14 2.54
C SER A 45 20.01 0.99 2.23
N ILE A 46 18.95 0.68 1.49
CA ILE A 46 17.85 1.60 1.23
C ILE A 46 16.72 1.20 2.19
N VAL A 47 16.25 2.17 2.96
CA VAL A 47 15.15 1.98 3.90
C VAL A 47 14.00 2.89 3.49
N HIS A 48 12.80 2.31 3.47
CA HIS A 48 11.57 3.03 3.25
C HIS A 48 10.64 2.88 4.45
N HIS A 49 9.89 3.92 4.74
CA HIS A 49 8.76 3.88 5.64
C HIS A 49 7.61 4.65 5.00
N THR A 50 6.48 3.99 4.80
CA THR A 50 5.31 4.62 4.16
C THR A 50 4.20 4.78 5.18
N ILE A 51 3.69 6.00 5.33
CA ILE A 51 2.48 6.27 6.10
C ILE A 51 1.33 6.37 5.10
N VAL A 52 0.27 5.58 5.34
CA VAL A 52 -0.92 5.57 4.49
C VAL A 52 -1.97 6.46 5.13
N THR A 53 -2.41 7.47 4.38
CA THR A 53 -3.39 8.46 4.85
C THR A 53 -4.65 8.47 4.01
N SER A 54 -5.74 8.99 4.57
CA SER A 54 -6.99 9.24 3.85
C SER A 54 -7.70 10.48 4.40
N GLY A 55 -8.64 11.01 3.62
CA GLY A 55 -9.51 12.12 4.02
C GLY A 55 -8.94 13.53 3.82
N VAL A 56 -7.70 13.67 3.34
CA VAL A 56 -7.06 14.98 3.09
C VAL A 56 -6.50 15.04 1.66
N PRO A 57 -6.81 16.09 0.88
CA PRO A 57 -6.20 16.33 -0.42
C PRO A 57 -4.67 16.54 -0.33
N GLU A 58 -3.96 16.21 -1.40
CA GLU A 58 -2.49 16.31 -1.46
C GLU A 58 -1.97 17.72 -1.15
N SER A 59 -2.55 18.77 -1.76
CA SER A 59 -2.10 20.15 -1.52
C SER A 59 -2.25 20.57 -0.05
N THR A 60 -3.40 20.26 0.56
CA THR A 60 -3.64 20.52 1.98
C THR A 60 -2.68 19.74 2.87
N MET A 61 -2.34 18.50 2.48
CA MET A 61 -1.36 17.72 3.21
C MET A 61 0.03 18.34 3.13
N ALA A 62 0.46 18.74 1.93
CA ALA A 62 1.75 19.38 1.71
C ALA A 62 1.89 20.68 2.51
N ASP A 63 0.87 21.55 2.49
CA ASP A 63 0.87 22.78 3.28
C ASP A 63 1.00 22.50 4.78
N LYS A 64 0.29 21.48 5.28
CA LYS A 64 0.30 21.09 6.69
C LYS A 64 1.67 20.61 7.17
N ILE A 65 2.44 19.93 6.30
CA ILE A 65 3.74 19.35 6.67
C ILE A 65 4.95 20.11 6.13
N ALA A 66 4.74 21.19 5.38
CA ALA A 66 5.79 21.95 4.69
C ALA A 66 6.95 22.37 5.61
N SER A 67 6.66 22.83 6.82
CA SER A 67 7.71 23.25 7.77
C SER A 67 8.61 22.08 8.20
N TRP A 68 8.01 20.91 8.41
CA TRP A 68 8.76 19.69 8.75
C TRP A 68 9.49 19.13 7.53
N GLU A 69 8.85 19.13 6.35
CA GLU A 69 9.45 18.67 5.10
C GLU A 69 10.69 19.49 4.73
N ASN A 70 10.62 20.82 4.85
CA ASN A 70 11.75 21.71 4.62
C ASN A 70 12.91 21.53 5.62
N ALA A 71 12.64 20.93 6.78
CA ALA A 71 13.63 20.62 7.81
C ALA A 71 14.20 19.19 7.70
N LEU A 72 13.79 18.41 6.69
CA LEU A 72 14.29 17.05 6.50
C LEU A 72 15.81 17.06 6.23
N PRO A 73 16.56 16.10 6.79
CA PRO A 73 17.96 15.91 6.44
C PRO A 73 18.12 15.66 4.94
N SER A 74 19.19 16.15 4.32
CA SER A 74 19.45 15.97 2.88
C SER A 74 19.59 14.50 2.43
N SER A 75 19.80 13.58 3.37
CA SER A 75 19.84 12.14 3.13
C SER A 75 18.46 11.47 3.14
N VAL A 76 17.40 12.19 3.51
CA VAL A 76 16.02 11.69 3.58
C VAL A 76 15.19 12.38 2.50
N THR A 77 14.42 11.59 1.76
CA THR A 77 13.47 12.09 0.77
C THR A 77 12.06 11.70 1.15
N LEU A 78 11.13 12.63 0.95
CA LEU A 78 9.70 12.40 1.04
C LEU A 78 9.11 12.30 -0.37
N ALA A 79 8.25 11.30 -0.59
CA ALA A 79 7.47 11.17 -1.82
C ALA A 79 5.98 11.11 -1.50
N TYR A 80 5.20 11.88 -2.26
CA TYR A 80 3.74 11.85 -2.27
C TYR A 80 3.29 10.87 -3.35
N LEU A 81 2.56 9.83 -2.95
CA LEU A 81 2.11 8.75 -3.83
C LEU A 81 0.58 8.67 -3.76
N PRO A 82 -0.13 9.51 -4.53
CA PRO A 82 -1.59 9.54 -4.52
C PRO A 82 -2.17 8.28 -5.20
N SER A 83 -3.30 7.81 -4.68
CA SER A 83 -4.13 6.78 -5.29
C SER A 83 -5.60 7.07 -4.95
N PRO A 84 -6.58 6.48 -5.66
CA PRO A 84 -7.99 6.75 -5.36
C PRO A 84 -8.33 6.53 -3.88
N GLY A 85 -8.76 7.60 -3.20
CA GLY A 85 -9.18 7.57 -1.79
C GLY A 85 -8.05 7.53 -0.75
N ILE A 86 -6.77 7.42 -1.16
CA ILE A 86 -5.63 7.36 -0.24
C ILE A 86 -4.45 8.21 -0.73
N LEU A 87 -3.67 8.73 0.21
CA LEU A 87 -2.40 9.38 -0.06
C LEU A 87 -1.30 8.68 0.75
N LYS A 88 -0.30 8.12 0.06
CA LYS A 88 0.84 7.49 0.72
C LYS A 88 2.00 8.47 0.79
N LEU A 89 2.50 8.71 2.00
CA LEU A 89 3.69 9.52 2.27
C LEU A 89 4.85 8.57 2.52
N ARG A 90 5.81 8.50 1.60
CA ARG A 90 6.96 7.59 1.70
C ARG A 90 8.23 8.35 2.03
N LEU A 91 8.78 8.06 3.20
CA LEU A 91 10.12 8.45 3.58
C LEU A 91 11.13 7.41 3.06
N SER A 92 12.23 7.89 2.49
CA SER A 92 13.30 7.05 1.96
C SER A 92 14.66 7.58 2.36
N THR A 93 15.58 6.70 2.73
CA THR A 93 17.00 7.05 2.89
C THR A 93 17.88 5.93 2.38
N SER A 94 19.14 6.26 2.07
CA SER A 94 20.17 5.28 1.76
C SER A 94 21.39 5.49 2.65
N GLY A 95 21.95 4.41 3.17
CA GLY A 95 23.08 4.47 4.09
C GLY A 95 23.93 3.20 4.08
N LYS A 96 25.19 3.31 4.50
CA LYS A 96 26.08 2.14 4.61
C LYS A 96 25.71 1.23 5.78
N ASN A 97 25.20 1.80 6.87
CA ASN A 97 24.72 1.05 8.02
C ASN A 97 23.19 0.96 8.00
N PRO A 98 22.61 -0.25 7.84
CA PRO A 98 21.16 -0.45 7.84
C PRO A 98 20.47 0.02 9.13
N LEU A 99 21.12 -0.12 10.29
CA LEU A 99 20.51 0.22 11.58
C LEU A 99 20.35 1.74 11.73
N ASP A 100 21.40 2.50 11.39
CA ASP A 100 21.37 3.97 11.46
C ASP A 100 20.35 4.53 10.46
N ALA A 101 20.31 3.99 9.24
CA ALA A 101 19.33 4.35 8.21
C ALA A 101 17.89 4.10 8.67
N LYS A 102 17.64 2.94 9.30
CA LYS A 102 16.34 2.58 9.85
C LYS A 102 15.94 3.52 10.99
N GLN A 103 16.84 3.76 11.94
CA GLN A 103 16.56 4.63 13.08
C GLN A 103 16.29 6.07 12.64
N LEU A 104 17.03 6.58 11.65
CA LEU A 104 16.79 7.90 11.06
C LEU A 104 15.39 8.00 10.46
N ILE A 105 14.99 7.02 9.64
CA ILE A 105 13.66 7.00 9.00
C ILE A 105 12.54 6.88 10.04
N GLU A 106 12.69 6.01 11.03
CA GLU A 106 11.70 5.85 12.09
C GLU A 106 11.55 7.12 12.96
N ASN A 107 12.65 7.84 13.22
CA ASN A 107 12.59 9.12 13.91
C ASN A 107 11.80 10.15 13.10
N GLN A 108 12.07 10.28 11.80
CA GLN A 108 11.35 11.22 10.94
C GLN A 108 9.89 10.83 10.76
N ALA A 109 9.59 9.53 10.63
CA ALA A 109 8.22 9.02 10.56
C ALA A 109 7.42 9.38 11.83
N ARG A 110 8.01 9.21 13.03
CA ARG A 110 7.36 9.61 14.29
C ARG A 110 7.07 11.10 14.38
N GLU A 111 7.97 11.96 13.90
CA GLU A 111 7.70 13.40 13.87
C GLU A 111 6.55 13.74 12.89
N LEU A 112 6.53 13.10 11.72
CA LEU A 112 5.43 13.24 10.78
C LEU A 112 4.09 12.76 11.39
N GLU A 113 4.06 11.59 12.03
CA GLU A 113 2.87 11.01 12.65
C GLU A 113 2.18 11.98 13.62
N LYS A 114 2.96 12.72 14.42
CA LYS A 114 2.42 13.74 15.35
C LYS A 114 1.67 14.86 14.62
N LEU A 115 2.06 15.19 13.39
CA LEU A 115 1.45 16.25 12.60
C LEU A 115 0.16 15.78 11.90
N ILE A 116 0.04 14.48 11.61
CA ILE A 116 -1.00 13.94 10.72
C ILE A 116 -1.82 12.79 11.32
N SER A 117 -1.77 12.61 12.65
CA SER A 117 -2.36 11.48 13.38
C SER A 117 -3.79 11.14 12.98
N ASP A 118 -4.62 12.17 12.78
CA ASP A 118 -6.05 12.01 12.51
C ASP A 118 -6.35 11.46 11.10
N ASN A 119 -5.34 11.43 10.23
CA ASN A 119 -5.48 11.04 8.84
C ASN A 119 -4.84 9.68 8.54
N ILE A 120 -4.14 9.07 9.50
CA ILE A 120 -3.42 7.81 9.31
C ILE A 120 -4.40 6.64 9.36
N ILE A 121 -4.34 5.79 8.32
CA ILE A 121 -5.14 4.56 8.24
C ILE A 121 -4.29 3.29 8.28
N GLY A 122 -2.96 3.40 8.13
CA GLY A 122 -2.05 2.26 8.17
C GLY A 122 -0.63 2.61 7.75
N TYR A 123 0.22 1.58 7.66
CA TYR A 123 1.64 1.72 7.35
C TYR A 123 2.08 0.74 6.27
N ASN A 124 3.08 1.15 5.48
CA ASN A 124 3.72 0.36 4.45
C ASN A 124 2.74 -0.19 3.39
N GLU A 125 2.45 -1.48 3.46
CA GLU A 125 1.59 -2.20 2.53
C GLU A 125 0.15 -2.30 3.02
N ASP A 126 -0.18 -1.70 4.17
CA ASP A 126 -1.55 -1.64 4.65
C ASP A 126 -2.47 -1.00 3.60
N THR A 127 -3.66 -1.59 3.51
CA THR A 127 -4.74 -1.14 2.64
C THR A 127 -5.96 -0.76 3.48
N LEU A 128 -6.83 0.06 2.88
CA LEU A 128 -8.03 0.54 3.57
C LEU A 128 -8.95 -0.62 3.96
N GLU A 129 -9.13 -1.59 3.05
CA GLU A 129 -9.93 -2.79 3.29
C GLU A 129 -9.36 -3.67 4.40
N LYS A 130 -8.02 -3.77 4.53
CA LYS A 130 -7.38 -4.48 5.64
C LYS A 130 -7.63 -3.76 6.96
N ALA A 131 -7.45 -2.44 7.01
CA ALA A 131 -7.70 -1.63 8.20
C ALA A 131 -9.15 -1.75 8.69
N ILE A 132 -10.13 -1.69 7.78
CA ILE A 132 -11.55 -1.92 8.09
C ILE A 132 -11.75 -3.32 8.66
N GLY A 133 -11.17 -4.35 8.05
CA GLY A 133 -11.26 -5.73 8.53
C GLY A 133 -10.66 -5.94 9.92
N ASP A 134 -9.52 -5.31 10.21
CA ASP A 134 -8.89 -5.32 11.54
C ASP A 134 -9.81 -4.68 12.60
N ILE A 135 -10.42 -3.53 12.29
CA ILE A 135 -11.37 -2.84 13.18
C ILE A 135 -12.60 -3.70 13.46
N LEU A 136 -13.25 -4.24 12.41
CA LEU A 136 -14.46 -5.06 12.56
C LEU A 136 -14.21 -6.32 13.39
N ARG A 137 -13.06 -6.98 13.19
CA ARG A 137 -12.64 -8.13 14.01
C ARG A 137 -12.46 -7.74 15.48
N GLY A 138 -11.79 -6.61 15.75
CA GLY A 138 -11.63 -6.10 17.12
C GLY A 138 -12.97 -5.82 17.81
N LEU A 139 -13.94 -5.30 17.06
CA LEU A 139 -15.28 -5.00 17.55
C LEU A 139 -16.22 -6.21 17.58
N LYS A 140 -15.82 -7.37 17.02
CA LYS A 140 -16.69 -8.53 16.75
C LYS A 140 -17.96 -8.13 15.98
N ALA A 141 -17.83 -7.18 15.06
CA ALA A 141 -18.91 -6.66 14.24
C ALA A 141 -18.88 -7.29 12.84
N THR A 142 -20.02 -7.27 12.16
CA THR A 142 -20.17 -7.73 10.77
C THR A 142 -20.55 -6.57 9.84
N LEU A 143 -20.26 -6.75 8.55
CA LEU A 143 -20.48 -5.79 7.48
C LEU A 143 -21.18 -6.48 6.30
N SER A 144 -22.08 -5.74 5.65
CA SER A 144 -22.66 -6.09 4.34
C SER A 144 -22.71 -4.85 3.45
N THR A 145 -22.70 -5.05 2.12
CA THR A 145 -22.83 -3.94 1.16
C THR A 145 -24.10 -4.06 0.32
N ALA A 146 -24.61 -2.91 -0.12
CA ALA A 146 -25.56 -2.80 -1.22
C ALA A 146 -24.98 -1.81 -2.24
N GLU A 147 -24.72 -2.28 -3.46
CA GLU A 147 -23.92 -1.54 -4.44
C GLU A 147 -24.69 -1.29 -5.74
N SER A 148 -24.69 -0.05 -6.23
CA SER A 148 -25.13 0.29 -7.59
C SER A 148 -23.92 0.60 -8.48
N CYS A 149 -23.48 1.85 -8.59
CA CYS A 149 -22.44 2.32 -9.52
C CYS A 149 -21.09 1.62 -9.37
N THR A 150 -20.77 1.10 -8.18
CA THR A 150 -19.52 0.35 -7.95
C THR A 150 -19.59 -1.09 -8.48
N GLY A 151 -20.78 -1.62 -8.79
CA GLY A 151 -20.94 -2.92 -9.44
C GLY A 151 -20.37 -4.10 -8.67
N GLY A 152 -20.26 -4.01 -7.34
CA GLY A 152 -19.64 -5.04 -6.50
C GLY A 152 -18.16 -4.82 -6.21
N TYR A 153 -17.56 -3.71 -6.68
CA TYR A 153 -16.15 -3.41 -6.46
C TYR A 153 -15.82 -3.21 -4.98
N VAL A 154 -16.73 -2.66 -4.16
CA VAL A 154 -16.47 -2.52 -2.72
C VAL A 154 -16.44 -3.89 -2.05
N GLY A 155 -17.42 -4.75 -2.35
CA GLY A 155 -17.41 -6.15 -1.90
C GLY A 155 -16.17 -6.91 -2.37
N LYS A 156 -15.68 -6.63 -3.58
CA LYS A 156 -14.44 -7.22 -4.12
C LYS A 156 -13.21 -6.78 -3.32
N LEU A 157 -13.10 -5.49 -2.96
CA LEU A 157 -12.00 -4.99 -2.13
C LEU A 157 -12.03 -5.65 -0.74
N ILE A 158 -13.20 -5.67 -0.08
CA ILE A 158 -13.35 -6.30 1.24
C ILE A 158 -12.94 -7.79 1.20
N THR A 159 -13.38 -8.51 0.16
CA THR A 159 -13.09 -9.95 0.01
C THR A 159 -11.67 -10.25 -0.46
N SER A 160 -10.90 -9.24 -0.88
CA SER A 160 -9.47 -9.40 -1.22
C SER A 160 -8.60 -9.64 0.01
N VAL A 161 -9.09 -9.27 1.20
CA VAL A 161 -8.41 -9.51 2.48
C VAL A 161 -8.66 -10.95 2.93
N PRO A 162 -7.61 -11.77 3.15
CA PRO A 162 -7.76 -13.11 3.69
C PRO A 162 -8.49 -13.12 5.04
N GLY A 163 -9.42 -14.06 5.22
CA GLY A 163 -10.24 -14.16 6.44
C GLY A 163 -11.42 -13.18 6.51
N SER A 164 -11.70 -12.46 5.43
CA SER A 164 -12.84 -11.54 5.33
C SER A 164 -14.21 -12.17 5.62
N SER A 165 -14.37 -13.48 5.41
CA SER A 165 -15.58 -14.22 5.78
C SER A 165 -15.94 -14.15 7.27
N SER A 166 -14.99 -13.81 8.15
CA SER A 166 -15.25 -13.66 9.59
C SER A 166 -16.01 -12.37 9.95
N TYR A 167 -16.02 -11.37 9.06
CA TYR A 167 -16.66 -10.07 9.31
C TYR A 167 -17.48 -9.54 8.13
N TYR A 168 -17.42 -10.14 6.95
CA TYR A 168 -18.19 -9.73 5.78
C TYR A 168 -19.24 -10.78 5.41
N ASN A 169 -20.51 -10.44 5.62
CA ASN A 169 -21.66 -11.33 5.38
C ASN A 169 -22.08 -11.39 3.90
N GLY A 170 -21.40 -10.64 3.04
CA GLY A 170 -21.74 -10.50 1.62
C GLY A 170 -22.49 -9.20 1.31
N GLY A 171 -22.93 -9.09 0.07
CA GLY A 171 -23.60 -7.89 -0.40
C GLY A 171 -24.47 -8.14 -1.63
N VAL A 172 -25.27 -7.14 -1.98
CA VAL A 172 -26.19 -7.17 -3.12
C VAL A 172 -25.78 -6.10 -4.12
N ILE A 173 -25.73 -6.47 -5.40
CA ILE A 173 -25.54 -5.50 -6.49
C ILE A 173 -26.94 -5.07 -6.97
N ALA A 174 -27.41 -3.93 -6.46
CA ALA A 174 -28.71 -3.34 -6.76
C ALA A 174 -28.57 -2.27 -7.86
N TYR A 175 -28.10 -2.66 -9.04
CA TYR A 175 -27.82 -1.73 -10.14
C TYR A 175 -29.09 -1.12 -10.77
N SER A 176 -30.21 -1.86 -10.73
CA SER A 176 -31.48 -1.38 -11.29
C SER A 176 -32.38 -0.77 -10.22
N MET A 177 -33.19 0.22 -10.62
CA MET A 177 -34.13 0.88 -9.71
C MET A 177 -35.14 -0.10 -9.08
N LYS A 178 -35.52 -1.17 -9.81
CA LYS A 178 -36.36 -2.26 -9.29
C LYS A 178 -35.67 -3.06 -8.18
N LEU A 179 -34.38 -3.38 -8.33
CA LEU A 179 -33.62 -4.13 -7.31
C LEU A 179 -33.28 -3.28 -6.08
N ASN A 180 -33.08 -1.96 -6.25
CA ASN A 180 -32.90 -1.04 -5.12
C ASN A 180 -34.13 -0.98 -4.21
N GLN A 181 -35.34 -1.02 -4.79
CA GLN A 181 -36.58 -1.08 -4.01
C GLN A 181 -36.69 -2.36 -3.19
N CYS A 182 -36.31 -3.51 -3.76
CA CYS A 182 -36.31 -4.80 -3.05
C CYS A 182 -35.29 -4.84 -1.89
N SER A 183 -34.27 -3.97 -1.93
CA SER A 183 -33.26 -3.84 -0.87
C SER A 183 -33.69 -2.90 0.26
N GLY A 184 -34.95 -2.44 0.25
CA GLY A 184 -35.54 -1.61 1.30
C GLY A 184 -35.30 -0.10 1.14
N VAL A 185 -34.78 0.36 -0.01
CA VAL A 185 -34.57 1.79 -0.28
C VAL A 185 -35.89 2.46 -0.69
N PRO A 186 -36.41 3.45 0.07
CA PRO A 186 -37.66 4.13 -0.28
C PRO A 186 -37.59 4.88 -1.61
N LEU A 187 -38.67 4.80 -2.39
CA LEU A 187 -38.84 5.50 -3.67
C LEU A 187 -38.69 7.03 -3.56
N THR A 188 -38.94 7.59 -2.38
CA THR A 188 -38.80 9.03 -2.10
C THR A 188 -37.37 9.54 -2.25
N ILE A 189 -36.37 8.67 -2.15
CA ILE A 189 -34.94 9.02 -2.28
C ILE A 189 -34.57 9.28 -3.75
N PHE A 190 -35.28 8.67 -4.71
CA PHE A 190 -34.96 8.77 -6.15
C PHE A 190 -35.54 10.00 -6.85
N LYS A 191 -36.16 10.94 -6.12
CA LYS A 191 -36.84 12.12 -6.72
C LYS A 191 -35.93 13.02 -7.56
N ASN A 192 -34.61 12.96 -7.35
CA ASN A 192 -33.61 13.74 -8.09
C ASN A 192 -32.55 12.84 -8.79
N THR A 193 -32.79 11.54 -8.91
CA THR A 193 -31.81 10.61 -9.50
C THR A 193 -32.10 10.41 -10.98
N VAL A 194 -31.21 10.92 -11.83
CA VAL A 194 -31.13 10.51 -13.24
C VAL A 194 -30.17 9.32 -13.26
N LEU A 195 -30.70 8.12 -13.56
CA LEU A 195 -29.88 6.95 -13.93
C LEU A 195 -29.68 6.96 -15.44
#